data_AF-A0A3P6FG64-F1
#
_entry.id   AF-A0A3P6FG64-F1
#
_cell.length_a   1.000
_cell.length_b   1.000
_cell.length_c   1.000
_cell.angle_alpha   90.00
_cell.angle_beta   90.00
_cell.angle_gamma   90.00
#
_symmetry.space_group_name_H-M   'P 1'
#
loop_
_entity.id
_entity.type
_entity.pdbx_description
1 polymer ?
#
loop_
_entity_poly.entity_id
_entity_poly.type
_entity_poly.pdbx_seq_one_letter_code
_entity_poly.pdbx_strand_id
1 'polypeptide(L)'
;HIAIIPSPGVGHLIPLAEFAKRLVDHHRFTVTFIFPGESSPSSSQRSILNSLPSSITSVFVHPVDLSDLPSTAGIETRISLTVTRSNPALRELSRRFSSSIYLAPMRSTWPMSSTCRPYIFLPIKRQCLVVFASLARNVVV
;
A
#
# COMPACT_ATOMS: atom_id res chain seq x y z
N HIS A 1 1.88 7.00 12.39
CA HIS A 1 2.38 5.85 11.61
C HIS A 1 1.68 5.87 10.26
N ILE A 2 2.27 5.34 9.18
CA ILE A 2 1.66 5.35 7.84
C ILE A 2 1.76 3.94 7.23
N ALA A 3 0.64 3.42 6.72
CA ALA A 3 0.56 2.09 6.15
C ALA A 3 0.31 2.17 4.63
N ILE A 4 1.28 1.79 3.80
CA ILE A 4 1.19 1.91 2.35
C ILE A 4 0.89 0.54 1.73
N ILE A 5 -0.15 0.44 0.90
CA ILE A 5 -0.50 -0.79 0.18
C ILE A 5 -0.18 -0.60 -1.32
N PRO A 6 1.05 -0.93 -1.76
CA PRO A 6 1.39 -0.81 -3.17
C PRO A 6 0.55 -1.76 -4.01
N SER A 7 0.22 -1.33 -5.23
CA SER A 7 -0.25 -2.27 -6.24
C SER A 7 0.88 -3.24 -6.59
N PRO A 8 0.57 -4.51 -6.90
CA PRO A 8 1.59 -5.46 -7.35
C PRO A 8 2.42 -4.91 -8.52
N GLY A 9 3.73 -5.13 -8.47
CA GLY A 9 4.69 -4.70 -9.49
C GLY A 9 5.69 -3.65 -9.01
N VAL A 10 6.96 -3.81 -9.40
CA VAL A 10 8.07 -2.92 -9.00
C VAL A 10 7.89 -1.47 -9.45
N GLY A 11 7.17 -1.24 -10.54
CA GLY A 11 6.89 0.11 -11.06
C GLY A 11 6.04 0.96 -10.12
N HIS A 12 5.20 0.35 -9.28
CA HIS A 12 4.43 1.05 -8.25
C HIS A 12 5.20 1.17 -6.94
N LEU A 13 6.08 0.21 -6.64
CA LEU A 13 6.85 0.18 -5.40
C LEU A 13 7.90 1.31 -5.34
N ILE A 14 8.65 1.54 -6.43
CA ILE A 14 9.71 2.57 -6.46
C ILE A 14 9.18 3.98 -6.09
N PRO A 15 8.14 4.53 -6.74
CA PRO A 15 7.66 5.87 -6.39
C PRO A 15 7.10 5.95 -4.97
N LEU A 16 6.49 4.87 -4.47
CA LEU A 16 5.99 4.82 -3.11
C LEU A 16 7.13 4.71 -2.08
N ALA A 17 8.22 4.01 -2.41
CA ALA A 17 9.43 3.96 -1.61
C ALA A 17 10.09 5.33 -1.48
N GLU A 18 10.19 6.09 -2.59
CA GLU A 18 10.66 7.48 -2.56
C GLU A 18 9.75 8.38 -1.71
N PHE A 19 8.44 8.22 -1.86
CA PHE A 19 7.47 8.95 -1.03
C PHE A 19 7.60 8.60 0.46
N ALA A 20 7.76 7.32 0.79
CA ALA A 20 7.97 6.86 2.16
C ALA A 20 9.23 7.44 2.80
N LYS A 21 10.34 7.53 2.05
CA LYS A 21 11.56 8.20 2.52
C LYS A 21 11.29 9.66 2.88
N ARG A 22 10.61 10.41 2.01
CA ARG A 22 10.23 11.81 2.31
C ARG A 22 9.36 11.95 3.56
N LEU A 23 8.41 11.04 3.77
CA LEU A 23 7.57 11.02 4.97
C LEU A 23 8.38 10.79 6.25
N VAL A 24 9.36 9.89 6.20
CA VAL A 24 10.28 9.64 7.31
C VAL A 24 11.17 10.86 7.55
N ASP A 25 11.81 11.36 6.51
CA ASP A 25 12.87 12.37 6.62
C ASP A 25 12.31 13.74 7.04
N HIS A 26 11.20 14.17 6.45
CA HIS A 26 10.65 15.51 6.70
C HIS A 26 9.63 15.57 7.84
N HIS A 27 8.92 14.46 8.09
CA HIS A 27 7.80 14.46 9.04
C HIS A 27 7.97 13.47 10.20
N ARG A 28 9.11 12.76 10.26
CA ARG A 28 9.46 11.79 11.31
C ARG A 28 8.41 10.69 11.50
N PHE A 29 7.69 10.36 10.43
CA PHE A 29 6.76 9.23 10.45
C PHE A 29 7.53 7.91 10.41
N THR A 30 6.92 6.86 10.95
CA THR A 30 7.28 5.48 10.62
C THR A 30 6.33 4.97 9.55
N VAL A 31 6.86 4.21 8.60
CA VAL A 31 6.09 3.70 7.45
C VAL A 31 6.14 2.18 7.42
N THR A 32 5.02 1.54 7.11
CA THR A 32 4.97 0.10 6.83
C THR A 32 4.34 -0.14 5.47
N PHE A 33 5.07 -0.84 4.59
CA PHE A 33 4.53 -1.39 3.36
C PHE A 33 3.77 -2.68 3.64
N ILE A 34 2.57 -2.82 3.11
CA ILE A 34 1.75 -4.02 3.26
C ILE A 34 1.47 -4.59 1.87
N PHE A 35 1.98 -5.79 1.59
CA PHE A 35 1.82 -6.48 0.32
C PHE A 35 0.73 -7.55 0.44
N PRO A 36 -0.48 -7.34 -0.09
CA PRO A 36 -1.56 -8.30 -0.03
C PRO A 36 -1.36 -9.45 -1.02
N GLY A 37 -1.58 -10.69 -0.56
CA GLY A 37 -1.55 -11.88 -1.41
C GLY A 37 -0.16 -12.39 -1.79
N GLU A 38 0.88 -11.94 -1.10
CA GLU A 38 2.27 -12.37 -1.31
C GLU A 38 2.76 -13.02 -0.01
N SER A 39 3.36 -14.20 -0.08
CA SER A 39 3.99 -14.85 1.08
C SER A 39 5.41 -14.34 1.35
N SER A 40 6.09 -13.82 0.33
CA SER A 40 7.44 -13.29 0.42
C SER A 40 7.74 -12.33 -0.74
N PRO A 41 8.69 -11.39 -0.59
CA PRO A 41 9.06 -10.50 -1.67
C PRO A 41 9.82 -11.22 -2.78
N SER A 42 9.53 -10.83 -4.02
CA SER A 42 10.37 -11.13 -5.18
C SER A 42 11.79 -10.57 -5.01
N SER A 43 12.75 -11.07 -5.80
CA SER A 43 14.15 -10.63 -5.77
C SER A 43 14.30 -9.11 -5.97
N SER A 44 13.51 -8.53 -6.87
CA SER A 44 13.51 -7.10 -7.17
C SER A 44 12.87 -6.27 -6.06
N GLN A 45 11.72 -6.70 -5.49
CA GLN A 45 11.14 -6.05 -4.30
C GLN A 45 12.10 -6.10 -3.12
N ARG A 46 12.79 -7.23 -2.90
CA ARG A 46 13.73 -7.41 -1.79
C ARG A 46 14.88 -6.43 -1.85
N SER A 47 15.47 -6.22 -3.03
CA SER A 47 16.54 -5.24 -3.22
C SER A 47 16.09 -3.83 -2.82
N ILE A 48 14.91 -3.42 -3.30
CA ILE A 48 14.32 -2.10 -2.95
C ILE A 48 14.08 -2.01 -1.45
N LEU A 49 13.37 -2.96 -0.86
CA LEU A 49 13.01 -2.95 0.56
C LEU A 49 14.24 -2.97 1.48
N ASN A 50 15.30 -3.70 1.11
CA ASN A 50 16.55 -3.75 1.88
C ASN A 50 17.34 -2.44 1.82
N SER A 51 17.13 -1.61 0.79
CA SER A 51 17.77 -0.29 0.67
C SER A 51 17.06 0.80 1.49
N LEU A 52 15.91 0.50 2.09
CA LEU A 52 15.13 1.48 2.84
C LEU A 52 15.67 1.65 4.27
N PRO A 53 15.52 2.86 4.85
CA PRO A 53 15.81 3.10 6.26
C PRO A 53 15.04 2.15 7.19
N SER A 54 15.59 1.86 8.37
CA SER A 54 14.97 0.99 9.38
C SER A 54 13.62 1.48 9.93
N SER A 55 13.31 2.77 9.73
CA SER A 55 12.01 3.37 10.03
C SER A 55 10.91 2.99 9.03
N ILE A 56 11.28 2.32 7.93
CA ILE A 56 10.38 1.79 6.91
C ILE A 56 10.43 0.26 6.95
N THR A 57 9.31 -0.37 7.27
CA THR A 57 9.19 -1.83 7.37
C THR A 57 8.26 -2.40 6.31
N SER A 58 8.26 -3.72 6.15
CA SER A 58 7.35 -4.41 5.24
C SER A 58 6.66 -5.60 5.90
N VAL A 59 5.40 -5.82 5.54
CA VAL A 59 4.56 -6.93 5.97
C VAL A 59 3.94 -7.58 4.74
N PHE A 60 4.01 -8.90 4.70
CA PHE A 60 3.48 -9.73 3.63
C PHE A 60 2.24 -10.47 4.16
N VAL A 61 1.08 -10.23 3.54
CA VAL A 61 -0.16 -10.88 3.92
C VAL A 61 -0.34 -12.11 3.07
N HIS A 62 -0.65 -13.23 3.73
CA HIS A 62 -0.71 -14.56 3.12
C HIS A 62 -1.43 -14.58 1.77
N PRO A 63 -0.98 -15.43 0.82
CA PRO A 63 -1.63 -15.60 -0.47
C PRO A 63 -3.12 -15.87 -0.30
N VAL A 64 -3.90 -15.15 -1.07
CA VAL A 64 -5.33 -15.34 -1.15
C VAL A 64 -5.61 -16.42 -2.18
N ASP A 65 -6.53 -17.34 -1.89
CA ASP A 65 -7.04 -18.27 -2.89
C ASP A 65 -7.75 -17.51 -4.03
N LEU A 66 -7.28 -17.73 -5.26
CA LEU A 66 -7.84 -17.19 -6.51
C LEU A 66 -8.18 -18.31 -7.50
N SER A 67 -8.28 -19.57 -7.03
CA SER A 67 -8.53 -20.75 -7.87
C SER A 67 -9.90 -20.74 -8.56
N ASP A 68 -10.84 -19.97 -8.03
CA ASP A 68 -12.17 -19.74 -8.60
C ASP A 68 -12.16 -18.80 -9.81
N LEU A 69 -11.04 -18.12 -10.08
CA LEU A 69 -10.93 -17.23 -11.24
C LEU A 69 -10.49 -17.97 -12.50
N PRO A 70 -11.13 -17.67 -13.65
CA PRO A 70 -10.65 -18.18 -14.93
C PRO A 70 -9.24 -17.65 -15.21
N SER A 71 -8.44 -18.43 -15.93
CA SER A 71 -7.09 -18.03 -16.35
C SER A 71 -7.08 -16.77 -17.22
N THR A 72 -8.21 -16.48 -17.89
CA THR A 72 -8.45 -15.28 -18.70
C THR A 72 -8.85 -14.04 -17.90
N ALA A 73 -9.02 -14.16 -16.57
CA ALA A 73 -9.33 -13.01 -15.73
C ALA A 73 -8.23 -11.94 -15.83
N GLY A 74 -8.64 -10.71 -16.15
CA GLY A 74 -7.74 -9.58 -16.27
C GLY A 74 -6.93 -9.31 -15.00
N ILE A 75 -5.73 -8.76 -15.16
CA ILE A 75 -4.80 -8.48 -14.06
C ILE A 75 -5.46 -7.56 -13.01
N GLU A 76 -6.23 -6.56 -13.44
CA GLU A 76 -6.96 -5.65 -12.54
C GLU A 76 -7.97 -6.40 -11.64
N THR A 77 -8.72 -7.34 -12.21
CA THR A 77 -9.67 -8.19 -11.47
C THR A 77 -8.95 -9.02 -10.42
N ARG A 78 -7.82 -9.63 -10.80
CA ARG A 78 -7.01 -10.44 -9.88
C ARG A 78 -6.46 -9.58 -8.74
N ILE A 79 -5.90 -8.40 -9.03
CA ILE A 79 -5.41 -7.47 -8.01
C ILE A 79 -6.54 -7.04 -7.06
N SER A 80 -7.68 -6.63 -7.61
CA SER A 80 -8.83 -6.18 -6.83
C SER A 80 -9.35 -7.27 -5.89
N LEU A 81 -9.44 -8.51 -6.36
CA LEU A 81 -9.87 -9.64 -5.54
C LEU A 81 -8.84 -10.04 -4.49
N THR A 82 -7.55 -10.03 -4.82
CA THR A 82 -6.49 -10.24 -3.83
C THR A 82 -6.62 -9.25 -2.67
N VAL A 83 -6.77 -7.97 -2.99
CA VAL A 83 -6.94 -6.90 -1.99
C VAL A 83 -8.23 -7.12 -1.19
N THR A 84 -9.35 -7.34 -1.89
CA THR A 84 -10.67 -7.51 -1.27
C THR A 84 -10.71 -8.69 -0.32
N ARG A 85 -10.15 -9.83 -0.71
CA ARG A 85 -10.12 -11.04 0.12
C ARG A 85 -9.06 -10.96 1.22
N SER A 86 -8.05 -10.10 1.08
CA SER A 86 -7.10 -9.78 2.16
C SER A 86 -7.69 -8.86 3.24
N ASN A 87 -8.89 -8.31 3.04
CA ASN A 87 -9.53 -7.37 3.97
C ASN A 87 -9.55 -7.83 5.45
N PRO A 88 -9.87 -9.10 5.80
CA PRO A 88 -9.84 -9.53 7.20
C PRO A 88 -8.45 -9.38 7.84
N ALA A 89 -7.41 -9.78 7.13
CA ALA A 89 -6.02 -9.64 7.60
C ALA A 89 -5.60 -8.16 7.67
N LEU A 90 -6.03 -7.35 6.70
CA LEU A 90 -5.74 -5.92 6.66
C LEU A 90 -6.46 -5.16 7.78
N ARG A 91 -7.66 -5.60 8.17
CA ARG A 91 -8.36 -5.09 9.37
C ARG A 91 -7.59 -5.40 10.64
N GLU A 92 -7.09 -6.63 10.80
CA GLU A 92 -6.32 -6.96 11.99
C GLU A 92 -5.01 -6.17 12.04
N LEU A 93 -4.32 -6.01 10.90
CA LEU A 93 -3.17 -5.12 10.80
C LEU A 93 -3.53 -3.67 11.14
N SER A 94 -4.66 -3.15 10.68
CA SER A 94 -5.11 -1.80 11.01
C SER A 94 -5.29 -1.57 12.51
N ARG A 95 -5.72 -2.62 13.23
CA ARG A 95 -5.90 -2.57 14.67
C ARG A 95 -4.57 -2.44 15.43
N ARG A 96 -3.46 -2.88 14.83
CA ARG A 96 -2.10 -2.71 15.38
C ARG A 96 -1.59 -1.27 15.25
N PHE A 97 -2.22 -0.45 14.42
CA PHE A 97 -1.72 0.88 14.08
C PHE A 97 -2.78 1.95 14.42
N SER A 98 -2.63 2.61 15.58
CA SER A 98 -3.61 3.58 16.12
C SER A 98 -3.93 4.78 15.22
N SER A 99 -3.08 5.07 14.22
CA SER A 99 -3.33 6.04 13.15
C SER A 99 -2.67 5.54 11.87
N SER A 100 -3.47 5.22 10.86
CA SER A 100 -3.00 4.69 9.57
C SER A 100 -3.66 5.38 8.40
N ILE A 101 -2.82 5.89 7.50
CA ILE A 101 -3.20 6.40 6.19
C ILE A 101 -2.94 5.26 5.21
N TYR A 102 -3.98 4.74 4.59
CA TYR A 102 -3.90 3.66 3.61
C TYR A 102 -3.83 4.22 2.20
N LEU A 103 -2.75 3.98 1.47
CA LEU A 103 -2.65 4.26 0.04
C LEU A 103 -2.97 2.99 -0.74
N ALA A 104 -4.13 2.94 -1.42
CA ALA A 104 -4.58 1.76 -2.15
C ALA A 104 -4.66 1.98 -3.68
N PRO A 105 -4.52 0.92 -4.50
CA PRO A 105 -4.82 0.96 -5.93
C PRO A 105 -6.25 1.42 -6.21
N MET A 106 -6.40 2.07 -7.37
CA MET A 106 -7.63 2.64 -7.89
C MET A 106 -8.79 1.63 -7.88
N ARG A 107 -9.89 2.04 -7.22
CA ARG A 107 -11.19 1.35 -7.17
C ARG A 107 -11.24 0.01 -6.41
N SER A 108 -10.69 -0.03 -5.20
CA SER A 108 -11.12 -1.00 -4.19
C SER A 108 -12.06 -0.31 -3.20
N THR A 109 -13.34 -0.68 -3.21
CA THR A 109 -14.30 -0.27 -2.17
C THR A 109 -13.93 -0.99 -0.88
N TRP A 110 -13.09 -0.35 -0.07
CA TRP A 110 -12.73 -0.84 1.25
C TRP A 110 -13.92 -0.66 2.20
N PRO A 111 -14.38 -1.70 2.91
CA PRO A 111 -15.37 -1.51 3.96
C PRO A 111 -14.60 -0.98 5.19
N MET A 112 -14.60 0.32 5.43
CA MET A 112 -13.82 0.90 6.53
C MET A 112 -14.49 0.77 7.90
N SER A 113 -13.66 0.67 8.96
CA SER A 113 -14.02 1.13 10.31
C SER A 113 -13.72 2.63 10.43
N SER A 114 -14.46 3.34 11.28
CA SER A 114 -14.46 4.81 11.44
C SER A 114 -13.14 5.46 11.86
N THR A 115 -12.11 4.69 12.20
CA THR A 115 -10.82 5.19 12.72
C THR A 115 -9.73 5.37 11.66
N CYS A 116 -9.90 4.82 10.47
CA CYS A 116 -8.90 4.93 9.40
C CYS A 116 -9.34 5.99 8.37
N ARG A 117 -8.38 6.71 7.76
CA ARG A 117 -8.65 7.62 6.64
C ARG A 117 -7.98 7.07 5.39
N PRO A 118 -8.73 6.67 4.35
CA PRO A 118 -8.16 6.09 3.15
C PRO A 118 -7.67 7.23 2.25
N TYR A 119 -6.55 7.00 1.56
CA TYR A 119 -6.04 7.90 0.54
C TYR A 119 -5.77 7.07 -0.72
N ILE A 120 -6.05 7.61 -1.89
CA ILE A 120 -5.74 6.93 -3.14
C ILE A 120 -4.53 7.64 -3.72
N PHE A 121 -3.43 6.90 -3.90
CA PHE A 121 -2.26 7.38 -4.62
C PHE A 121 -2.39 6.96 -6.08
N LEU A 122 -2.60 7.92 -6.97
CA LEU A 122 -2.59 7.68 -8.41
C LEU A 122 -1.25 8.13 -8.98
N PRO A 123 -0.33 7.20 -9.32
CA PRO A 123 0.89 7.55 -10.02
C PRO A 123 0.54 7.84 -11.49
N ILE A 124 0.12 9.07 -11.79
CA ILE A 124 0.03 9.56 -13.17
C ILE A 124 1.35 10.26 -13.51
N LYS A 125 1.88 9.99 -14.69
CA LYS A 125 3.20 10.46 -15.16
C LYS A 125 3.41 11.94 -14.79
N ARG A 126 4.49 12.19 -14.04
CA ARG A 126 5.04 13.50 -13.63
C ARG A 126 4.23 14.34 -12.62
N GLN A 127 3.05 13.93 -12.17
CA GLN A 127 2.32 14.68 -11.14
C GLN A 127 1.64 13.74 -10.15
N CYS A 128 2.04 13.83 -8.88
CA CYS A 128 1.41 13.14 -7.76
C CYS A 128 0.04 13.79 -7.49
N LEU A 129 -1.05 13.18 -7.94
CA LEU A 129 -2.39 13.58 -7.47
C LEU A 129 -2.76 12.72 -6.28
N VAL A 130 -2.59 13.27 -5.08
CA VAL A 130 -3.20 12.75 -3.84
C VAL A 130 -4.60 13.36 -3.76
N VAL A 131 -5.65 12.55 -3.96
CA VAL A 131 -7.03 13.05 -3.78
C VAL A 131 -7.29 13.22 -2.28
N PHE A 132 -7.55 14.46 -1.88
CA PHE A 132 -7.54 14.91 -0.49
C PHE A 132 -8.90 14.83 0.21
N ALA A 133 -8.85 14.30 1.44
CA ALA A 133 -9.45 14.98 2.59
C ALA A 133 -8.34 15.32 3.61
N SER A 134 -7.81 16.54 3.52
CA SER A 134 -7.20 17.35 4.59
C SER A 134 -5.71 17.24 5.02
N LEU A 135 -4.89 16.23 4.68
CA LEU A 135 -3.58 16.09 5.38
C LEU A 135 -2.28 16.48 4.65
N ALA A 136 -2.27 16.70 3.34
CA ALA A 136 -1.04 17.00 2.59
C ALA A 136 -1.07 18.32 1.83
N ARG A 137 -1.79 19.31 2.37
CA ARG A 137 -1.43 20.72 2.12
C ARG A 137 -0.05 21.10 2.68
N ASN A 138 0.56 20.26 3.53
CA ASN A 138 1.83 20.56 4.21
C ASN A 138 2.98 19.56 3.93
N VAL A 139 2.80 18.60 2.99
CA VAL A 139 3.76 17.50 2.74
C VAL A 139 4.34 17.54 1.32
N VAL A 140 3.82 18.40 0.45
CA VAL A 140 4.36 18.61 -0.91
C VAL A 140 4.91 20.03 -0.98
N VAL A 141 6.24 20.12 -0.80
CA VAL A 141 7.06 21.21 -1.34
C VAL A 141 8.06 20.56 -2.30
#